data_AF-A0A1X0RGD2-F1
#
_entry.id   AF-A0A1X0RGD2-F1
#
_cell.length_a   1.000
_cell.length_b   1.000
_cell.length_c   1.000
_cell.angle_alpha   90.00
_cell.angle_beta   90.00
_cell.angle_gamma   90.00
#
_symmetry.space_group_name_H-M   'P 1'
#
loop_
_entity.id
_entity.type
_entity.pdbx_description
1 polymer ?
#
loop_
_entity_poly.entity_id
_entity_poly.type
_entity_poly.pdbx_seq_one_letter_code
_entity_poly.pdbx_strand_id
1 'polypeptide(L)'
;MSSISWMAEKTSSELIPMLKNAYSALKDKEKDLVLAAELGKSLLEHNLRLKSSYDSLLQQTHTPPITPSNSITIPEEEEEQEFRFVPSRTTREAMIEVLEKKNAELSKKLELAVIEQENLMKDNSKNTIKLEKEINYLKSNLEIATNKIQELEEMNKRQRKQEIVKKDEEEVKLIEELYNEIDKMEKEKEMLVQSKLELEQKLSLTLKDLNELKKQFEQFEFTQQDFNELQLAYERQFNHIEELKSSLEEHRSIIQKLKENGVDTSSVIFNHTLKSEIQQKEDDRQQAPHLVEMAFDAISNAPSLMSLESVLSKATGMDQQLIDDAIQFINQIEAEHYQEKSLELYKQGNYNDLDTDENFGIFHDHHLYPESGLYPSLRNESNHQQLQLVIHEPTTLVGKLKQHVRNLFHLVWKWCRFSMILTAALIINASKGPDSLLITY
;
A
#
# COMPACT_ATOMS: atom_id res chain seq x y z
N MET A 1 45.67 -9.86 7.86
CA MET A 1 44.63 -10.80 7.42
C MET A 1 43.28 -10.15 7.71
N SER A 2 42.37 -10.15 6.72
CA SER A 2 41.26 -9.20 6.58
C SER A 2 40.22 -9.24 7.70
N SER A 3 40.22 -8.22 8.57
CA SER A 3 39.15 -7.92 9.53
C SER A 3 37.80 -7.58 8.89
N ILE A 4 37.70 -7.63 7.57
CA ILE A 4 36.47 -7.39 6.80
C ILE A 4 35.85 -8.73 6.35
N SER A 5 36.63 -9.82 6.27
CA SER A 5 36.16 -11.12 5.77
C SER A 5 35.13 -11.77 6.71
N TRP A 6 35.28 -11.61 8.02
CA TRP A 6 34.37 -12.19 9.02
C TRP A 6 33.05 -11.41 9.19
N MET A 7 32.99 -10.16 8.71
CA MET A 7 31.76 -9.36 8.71
C MET A 7 30.90 -9.63 7.47
N ALA A 8 31.49 -10.11 6.38
CA ALA A 8 30.79 -10.42 5.13
C ALA A 8 29.98 -11.73 5.18
N GLU A 9 30.33 -12.66 6.08
CA GLU A 9 29.59 -13.92 6.29
C GLU A 9 28.41 -13.78 7.27
N LYS A 10 28.28 -12.65 7.97
CA LYS A 10 27.22 -12.42 8.96
C LYS A 10 26.00 -11.78 8.30
N THR A 11 24.82 -12.34 8.55
CA THR A 11 23.55 -11.78 8.09
C THR A 11 23.25 -10.44 8.77
N SER A 12 22.46 -9.59 8.12
CA SER A 12 22.09 -8.26 8.65
C SER A 12 21.44 -8.33 10.04
N SER A 13 20.74 -9.42 10.36
CA SER A 13 20.15 -9.70 11.68
C SER A 13 21.18 -9.90 12.79
N GLU A 14 22.40 -10.38 12.49
CA GLU A 14 23.48 -10.52 13.47
C GLU A 14 24.38 -9.28 13.55
N LEU A 15 24.53 -8.55 12.44
CA LEU A 15 25.40 -7.38 12.37
C LEU A 15 24.84 -6.20 13.19
N ILE A 16 23.51 -6.00 13.16
CA ILE A 16 22.82 -4.90 13.88
C ILE A 16 23.05 -4.95 15.40
N PRO A 17 22.78 -6.06 16.12
CA PRO A 17 23.00 -6.11 17.56
C PRO A 17 24.49 -6.00 17.91
N MET A 18 25.38 -6.52 17.06
CA MET A 18 26.83 -6.44 17.28
C MET A 18 27.36 -5.02 17.09
N LEU A 19 26.84 -4.27 16.10
CA LEU A 19 27.13 -2.86 15.91
C LEU A 19 26.60 -2.01 17.08
N LYS A 20 25.39 -2.31 17.56
CA LYS A 20 24.81 -1.65 18.74
C LYS A 20 25.66 -1.88 19.98
N ASN A 21 26.14 -3.11 20.19
CA ASN A 21 27.04 -3.44 21.29
C ASN A 21 28.41 -2.75 21.16
N ALA A 22 29.00 -2.75 19.96
CA ALA A 22 30.25 -2.04 19.70
C ALA A 22 30.10 -0.53 19.94
N TYR A 23 28.97 0.06 19.54
CA TYR A 23 28.68 1.47 19.79
C TYR A 23 28.47 1.78 21.28
N SER A 24 27.78 0.91 22.03
CA SER A 24 27.65 1.09 23.49
C SER A 24 28.99 0.94 24.20
N ALA A 25 29.81 -0.05 23.82
CA ALA A 25 31.14 -0.24 24.39
C ALA A 25 32.06 0.96 24.09
N LEU A 26 31.98 1.52 22.88
CA LEU A 26 32.71 2.72 22.51
C LEU A 26 32.26 3.94 23.33
N LYS A 27 30.95 4.11 23.49
CA LYS A 27 30.37 5.20 24.29
C LYS A 27 30.75 5.11 25.77
N ASP A 28 30.81 3.91 26.33
CA ASP A 28 31.24 3.72 27.72
C ASP A 28 32.74 3.99 27.88
N LYS A 29 33.57 3.59 26.90
CA LYS A 29 35.00 3.97 26.88
C LYS A 29 35.22 5.48 26.74
N GLU A 30 34.38 6.17 25.99
CA GLU A 30 34.41 7.63 25.88
C GLU A 30 34.14 8.29 27.23
N LYS A 31 33.12 7.83 27.98
CA LYS A 31 32.83 8.32 29.34
C LYS A 31 34.01 8.07 30.29
N ASP A 32 34.61 6.87 30.24
CA ASP A 32 35.77 6.54 31.07
C ASP A 32 36.96 7.47 30.79
N LEU A 33 37.22 7.78 29.51
CA LEU A 33 38.28 8.70 29.11
C LEU A 33 38.01 10.13 29.58
N VAL A 34 36.77 10.61 29.46
CA VAL A 34 36.37 11.94 29.96
C VAL A 34 36.56 12.00 31.47
N LEU A 35 36.09 10.99 32.21
CA LEU A 35 36.24 10.93 33.66
C LEU A 35 37.71 10.88 34.08
N ALA A 36 38.54 10.11 33.38
CA ALA A 36 39.98 10.10 33.61
C ALA A 36 40.64 11.47 33.35
N ALA A 37 40.20 12.19 32.32
CA ALA A 37 40.66 13.55 32.03
C ALA A 37 40.22 14.55 33.10
N GLU A 38 38.98 14.45 33.60
CA GLU A 38 38.47 15.29 34.69
C GLU A 38 39.20 15.03 36.01
N LEU A 39 39.43 13.76 36.37
CA LEU A 39 40.25 13.38 37.52
C LEU A 39 41.68 13.91 37.38
N GLY A 40 42.29 13.77 36.19
CA GLY A 40 43.61 14.33 35.90
C GLY A 40 43.66 15.84 36.07
N LYS A 41 42.64 16.57 35.60
CA LYS A 41 42.50 18.02 35.79
C LYS A 41 42.38 18.38 37.27
N SER A 42 41.54 17.68 38.03
CA SER A 42 41.36 17.91 39.46
C SER A 42 42.65 17.68 40.26
N LEU A 43 43.39 16.62 39.94
CA LEU A 43 44.71 16.33 40.52
C LEU A 43 45.73 17.43 40.20
N LEU A 44 45.72 17.95 38.97
CA LEU A 44 46.59 19.05 38.57
C LEU A 44 46.25 20.34 39.34
N GLU A 45 44.97 20.66 39.44
CA GLU A 45 44.48 21.83 40.18
C GLU A 45 44.85 21.74 41.68
N HIS A 46 44.69 20.57 42.30
CA HIS A 46 45.10 20.36 43.68
C HIS A 46 46.60 20.52 43.89
N ASN A 47 47.43 19.97 42.98
CA ASN A 47 48.88 20.17 43.01
C ASN A 47 49.28 21.63 42.82
N LEU A 48 48.60 22.35 41.93
CA LEU A 48 48.83 23.79 41.72
C LEU A 48 48.48 24.58 42.99
N ARG A 49 47.37 24.24 43.64
CA ARG A 49 46.96 24.86 44.91
C ARG A 49 47.97 24.57 46.02
N LEU A 50 48.38 23.32 46.18
CA LEU A 50 49.45 22.91 47.12
C LEU A 50 50.73 23.70 46.88
N LYS A 51 51.16 23.83 45.62
CA LYS A 51 52.32 24.62 45.24
C LYS A 51 52.14 26.10 45.63
N SER A 52 50.99 26.70 45.34
CA SER A 52 50.71 28.08 45.72
C SER A 52 50.73 28.29 47.25
N SER A 53 50.21 27.33 48.02
CA SER A 53 50.26 27.36 49.48
C SER A 53 51.70 27.23 50.00
N TYR A 54 52.50 26.37 49.37
CA TYR A 54 53.91 26.20 49.70
C TYR A 54 54.72 27.47 49.38
N ASP A 55 54.51 28.06 48.21
CA ASP A 55 55.13 29.32 47.80
C ASP A 55 54.72 30.48 48.74
N SER A 56 53.47 30.48 49.22
CA SER A 56 52.99 31.46 50.21
C SER A 56 53.68 31.30 51.57
N LEU A 57 53.87 30.06 52.03
CA LEU A 57 54.61 29.77 53.28
C LEU A 57 56.10 30.13 53.17
N LEU A 58 56.71 29.89 52.00
CA LEU A 58 58.07 30.36 51.71
C LEU A 58 58.16 31.89 51.75
N GLN A 59 57.20 32.61 51.15
CA GLN A 59 57.18 34.07 51.23
C GLN A 59 57.00 34.58 52.66
N GLN A 60 56.18 33.91 53.47
CA GLN A 60 55.95 34.27 54.87
C GLN A 60 57.17 34.01 55.77
N THR A 61 58.03 33.06 55.40
CA THR A 61 59.30 32.80 56.10
C THR A 61 60.44 33.74 55.64
N HIS A 62 60.29 34.38 54.48
CA HIS A 62 61.26 35.37 53.97
C HIS A 62 60.96 36.83 54.37
N THR A 63 59.86 37.11 55.07
CA THR A 63 59.63 38.43 55.69
C THR A 63 60.27 38.49 57.08
N PRO A 64 61.21 39.42 57.37
CA PRO A 64 61.86 39.51 58.68
C PRO A 64 60.86 40.00 59.74
N PRO A 65 60.89 39.47 60.98
CA PRO A 65 59.94 39.86 62.02
C PRO A 65 60.31 41.23 62.59
N ILE A 66 59.38 42.18 62.53
CA ILE A 66 59.34 43.33 63.44
C ILE A 66 58.66 42.84 64.72
N THR A 67 59.44 42.61 65.77
CA THR A 67 58.93 42.45 67.14
C THR A 67 59.61 43.46 68.05
N PRO A 68 58.84 44.19 68.89
CA PRO A 68 59.34 44.69 70.15
C PRO A 68 58.91 43.76 71.29
N SER A 69 59.89 43.47 72.14
CA SER A 69 59.79 43.22 73.59
C SER A 69 59.53 41.83 74.18
N ASN A 70 60.40 41.62 75.19
CA ASN A 70 60.36 40.78 76.40
C ASN A 70 60.89 39.34 76.29
N SER A 71 61.77 38.85 77.17
CA SER A 71 62.57 39.42 78.27
C SER A 71 63.36 38.26 78.88
N ILE A 72 64.38 38.58 79.70
CA ILE A 72 65.14 37.72 80.63
C ILE A 72 66.45 37.17 80.04
N THR A 73 67.46 38.02 80.06
CA THR A 73 68.81 37.62 80.51
C THR A 73 69.31 38.70 81.45
N ILE A 74 69.64 38.28 82.66
CA ILE A 74 70.30 39.06 83.71
C ILE A 74 71.75 39.28 83.27
N PRO A 75 72.28 40.50 83.42
CA PRO A 75 73.56 40.64 84.10
C PRO A 75 73.44 41.62 85.28
N GLU A 76 73.94 41.16 86.41
CA GLU A 76 74.47 42.03 87.47
C GLU A 76 75.68 42.75 86.91
N GLU A 77 75.70 44.08 87.01
CA GLU A 77 76.79 44.87 87.58
C GLU A 77 76.54 46.37 87.29
N GLU A 78 76.85 47.18 88.30
CA GLU A 78 77.00 48.64 88.29
C GLU A 78 75.72 49.47 88.41
N GLU A 79 75.34 49.63 89.69
CA GLU A 79 74.80 50.87 90.25
C GLU A 79 75.53 52.08 89.65
N GLU A 80 74.80 52.96 88.95
CA GLU A 80 74.91 54.40 89.16
C GLU A 80 73.78 55.13 88.39
N GLN A 81 73.09 56.02 89.12
CA GLN A 81 72.19 57.05 88.61
C GLN A 81 70.78 56.61 88.22
N GLU A 82 70.07 56.11 89.24
CA GLU A 82 68.70 56.54 89.50
C GLU A 82 68.65 58.06 89.83
N PHE A 83 69.08 58.93 88.91
CA PHE A 83 68.62 60.31 88.89
C PHE A 83 67.46 60.38 87.94
N ARG A 84 66.30 60.02 88.51
CA ARG A 84 64.96 60.38 88.09
C ARG A 84 64.96 61.87 87.71
N PHE A 85 65.28 62.19 86.45
CA PHE A 85 65.01 63.49 85.85
C PHE A 85 63.51 63.64 85.89
N VAL A 86 63.00 64.29 86.93
CA VAL A 86 61.63 64.78 86.95
C VAL A 86 61.63 65.86 85.87
N PRO A 87 60.97 65.64 84.71
CA PRO A 87 60.83 66.69 83.72
C PRO A 87 60.27 67.91 84.44
N SER A 88 60.79 69.12 84.15
CA SER A 88 60.28 70.34 84.77
C SER A 88 58.75 70.32 84.75
N ARG A 89 58.10 70.83 85.80
CA ARG A 89 56.64 70.75 85.97
C ARG A 89 55.87 71.08 84.68
N THR A 90 56.36 72.08 83.94
CA THR A 90 55.87 72.51 82.62
C THR A 90 56.00 71.45 81.52
N THR A 91 57.13 70.73 81.44
CA THR A 91 57.33 69.66 80.45
C THR A 91 56.45 68.44 80.75
N ARG A 92 56.25 68.14 82.05
CA ARG A 92 55.35 67.07 82.49
C ARG A 92 53.90 67.41 82.18
N GLU A 93 53.47 68.64 82.46
CA GLU A 93 52.12 69.13 82.12
C GLU A 93 51.88 69.09 80.60
N ALA A 94 52.83 69.56 79.77
CA ALA A 94 52.69 69.48 78.31
C ALA A 94 52.62 68.04 77.79
N MET A 95 53.38 67.11 78.38
CA MET A 95 53.30 65.69 78.01
C MET A 95 51.96 65.07 78.42
N ILE A 96 51.43 65.42 79.60
CA ILE A 96 50.11 64.99 80.06
C ILE A 96 49.03 65.52 79.10
N GLU A 97 49.09 66.80 78.70
CA GLU A 97 48.14 67.39 77.75
C GLU A 97 48.17 66.68 76.38
N VAL A 98 49.36 66.37 75.85
CA VAL A 98 49.50 65.61 74.59
C VAL A 98 48.94 64.20 74.74
N LEU A 99 49.17 63.55 75.87
CA LEU A 99 48.63 62.22 76.15
C LEU A 99 47.10 62.27 76.30
N GLU A 100 46.54 63.26 76.99
CA GLU A 100 45.10 63.46 77.12
C GLU A 100 44.45 63.70 75.77
N LYS A 101 45.03 64.58 74.94
CA LYS A 101 44.56 64.84 73.57
C LYS A 101 44.62 63.58 72.71
N LYS A 102 45.71 62.80 72.80
CA LYS A 102 45.85 61.54 72.08
C LYS A 102 44.87 60.48 72.57
N ASN A 103 44.61 60.42 73.88
CA ASN A 103 43.65 59.49 74.46
C ASN A 103 42.21 59.85 74.05
N ALA A 104 41.89 61.15 73.99
CA ALA A 104 40.64 61.65 73.43
C ALA A 104 40.50 61.32 71.94
N GLU A 105 41.56 61.50 71.14
CA GLU A 105 41.55 61.17 69.72
C GLU A 105 41.39 59.65 69.48
N LEU A 106 42.09 58.81 70.25
CA LEU A 106 41.96 57.36 70.19
C LEU A 106 40.56 56.92 70.62
N SER A 107 40.00 57.51 71.67
CA SER A 107 38.62 57.22 72.10
C SER A 107 37.62 57.58 71.01
N LYS A 108 37.79 58.73 70.34
CA LYS A 108 36.95 59.13 69.20
C LYS A 108 37.09 58.19 68.00
N LYS A 109 38.31 57.75 67.68
CA LYS A 109 38.55 56.78 66.60
C LYS A 109 37.93 55.43 66.92
N LEU A 110 38.03 54.98 68.16
CA LEU A 110 37.38 53.75 68.64
C LEU A 110 35.86 53.86 68.52
N GLU A 111 35.26 54.96 68.96
CA GLU A 111 33.82 55.20 68.85
C GLU A 111 33.35 55.20 67.39
N LEU A 112 34.07 55.88 66.49
CA LEU A 112 33.75 55.88 65.06
C LEU A 112 33.85 54.48 64.45
N ALA A 113 34.90 53.71 64.79
CA ALA A 113 35.07 52.35 64.29
C ALA A 113 33.95 51.41 64.80
N VAL A 114 33.51 51.57 66.05
CA VAL A 114 32.38 50.81 66.62
C VAL A 114 31.08 51.15 65.90
N ILE A 115 30.80 52.44 65.65
CA ILE A 115 29.60 52.88 64.92
C ILE A 115 29.62 52.34 63.48
N GLU A 116 30.77 52.41 62.79
CA GLU A 116 30.92 51.86 61.44
C GLU A 116 30.69 50.34 61.44
N GLN A 117 31.25 49.61 62.40
CA GLN A 117 31.04 48.19 62.55
C GLN A 117 29.56 47.84 62.79
N GLU A 118 28.86 48.59 63.65
CA GLU A 118 27.43 48.40 63.87
C GLU A 118 26.61 48.64 62.60
N ASN A 119 26.94 49.67 61.82
CA ASN A 119 26.26 49.95 60.56
C ASN A 119 26.51 48.84 59.53
N LEU A 120 27.76 48.39 59.40
CA LEU A 120 28.11 47.26 58.55
C LEU A 120 27.39 45.97 58.98
N MET A 121 27.29 45.69 60.28
CA MET A 121 26.53 44.53 60.78
C MET A 121 25.04 44.64 60.45
N LYS A 122 24.43 45.82 60.61
CA LYS A 122 23.02 46.06 60.27
C LYS A 122 22.78 45.86 58.77
N ASP A 123 23.65 46.39 57.91
CA ASP A 123 23.49 46.26 56.46
C ASP A 123 23.78 44.85 55.97
N ASN A 124 24.76 44.17 56.55
CA ASN A 124 25.00 42.76 56.27
C ASN A 124 23.79 41.90 56.69
N SER A 125 23.23 42.12 57.88
CA SER A 125 22.02 41.43 58.34
C SER A 125 20.83 41.65 57.41
N LYS A 126 20.59 42.89 56.95
CA LYS A 126 19.53 43.18 55.95
C LYS A 126 19.77 42.42 54.64
N ASN A 127 21.02 42.37 54.17
CA ASN A 127 21.37 41.66 52.95
C ASN A 127 21.18 40.14 53.10
N THR A 128 21.59 39.56 54.23
CA THR A 128 21.33 38.16 54.55
C THR A 128 19.84 37.85 54.52
N ILE A 129 18.99 38.68 55.15
CA ILE A 129 17.54 38.49 55.14
C ILE A 129 16.95 38.58 53.72
N LYS A 130 17.47 39.49 52.87
CA LYS A 130 17.03 39.59 51.47
C LYS A 130 17.38 38.33 50.67
N LEU A 131 18.62 37.85 50.81
CA LEU A 131 19.08 36.63 50.14
C LEU A 131 18.30 35.41 50.63
N GLU A 132 18.03 35.29 51.93
CA GLU A 132 17.20 34.22 52.48
C GLU A 132 15.78 34.25 51.92
N LYS A 133 15.17 35.43 51.79
CA LYS A 133 13.84 35.57 51.17
C LYS A 133 13.86 35.14 49.70
N GLU A 134 14.89 35.53 48.96
CA GLU A 134 15.05 35.14 47.56
C GLU A 134 15.26 33.63 47.40
N ILE A 135 16.13 33.03 48.23
CA ILE A 135 16.36 31.58 48.27
C ILE A 135 15.04 30.85 48.56
N ASN A 136 14.26 31.32 49.54
CA ASN A 136 12.97 30.72 49.89
C ASN A 136 11.95 30.86 48.75
N TYR A 137 11.92 32.01 48.07
CA TYR A 137 11.07 32.23 46.91
C TYR A 137 11.43 31.30 45.75
N LEU A 138 12.72 31.20 45.41
CA LEU A 138 13.21 30.31 44.36
C LEU A 138 12.97 28.84 44.69
N LYS A 139 13.13 28.45 45.95
CA LYS A 139 12.83 27.09 46.42
C LYS A 139 11.35 26.76 46.26
N SER A 140 10.45 27.68 46.64
CA SER A 140 9.01 27.53 46.43
C SER A 140 8.65 27.41 44.95
N ASN A 141 9.22 28.26 44.10
CA ASN A 141 9.00 28.18 42.65
C ASN A 141 9.50 26.86 42.06
N LEU A 142 10.65 26.36 42.51
CA LEU A 142 11.18 25.07 42.09
C LEU A 142 10.26 23.92 42.52
N GLU A 143 9.73 23.96 43.74
CA GLU A 143 8.77 22.96 44.23
C GLU A 143 7.47 22.97 43.40
N ILE A 144 6.94 24.16 43.08
CA ILE A 144 5.77 24.30 42.20
C ILE A 144 6.06 23.74 40.81
N ALA A 145 7.21 24.08 40.22
CA ALA A 145 7.61 23.57 38.91
C ALA A 145 7.80 22.05 38.92
N THR A 146 8.39 21.50 40.00
CA THR A 146 8.60 20.06 40.16
C THR A 146 7.28 19.32 40.28
N ASN A 147 6.35 19.84 41.10
CA ASN A 147 5.00 19.29 41.22
C ASN A 147 4.26 19.35 39.87
N LYS A 148 4.43 20.43 39.11
CA LYS A 148 3.80 20.55 37.78
C LYS A 148 4.37 19.55 36.78
N ILE A 149 5.70 19.34 36.78
CA ILE A 149 6.35 18.33 35.95
C ILE A 149 5.82 16.95 36.30
N GLN A 150 5.75 16.61 37.59
CA GLN A 150 5.23 15.32 38.04
C GLN A 150 3.76 15.13 37.62
N GLU A 151 2.92 16.15 37.76
CA GLU A 151 1.52 16.09 37.31
C GLU A 151 1.42 15.86 35.79
N LEU A 152 2.22 16.59 35.00
CA LEU A 152 2.26 16.44 33.55
C LEU A 152 2.80 15.07 33.11
N GLU A 153 3.78 14.52 33.81
CA GLU A 153 4.30 13.18 33.56
C GLU A 153 3.25 12.11 33.86
N GLU A 154 2.52 12.23 34.97
CA GLU A 154 1.41 11.32 35.28
C GLU A 154 0.29 11.40 34.24
N MET A 155 -0.06 12.60 33.80
CA MET A 155 -1.08 12.83 32.77
C MET A 155 -0.65 12.23 31.42
N ASN A 156 0.58 12.48 30.98
CA ASN A 156 1.15 11.88 29.78
C ASN A 156 1.18 10.36 29.86
N LYS A 157 1.55 9.81 31.02
CA LYS A 157 1.58 8.35 31.23
C LYS A 157 0.19 7.73 31.13
N ARG A 158 -0.85 8.41 31.62
CA ARG A 158 -2.25 7.98 31.48
C ARG A 158 -2.71 8.05 30.03
N GLN A 159 -2.40 9.15 29.32
CA GLN A 159 -2.73 9.32 27.90
C GLN A 159 -2.07 8.24 27.04
N ARG A 160 -0.76 8.02 27.18
CA ARG A 160 -0.05 6.97 26.44
C ARG A 160 -0.64 5.58 26.69
N LYS A 161 -1.00 5.26 27.94
CA LYS A 161 -1.67 3.97 28.24
C LYS A 161 -3.02 3.85 27.52
N GLN A 162 -3.82 4.92 27.50
CA GLN A 162 -5.11 4.91 26.81
C GLN A 162 -4.94 4.82 25.28
N GLU A 163 -3.95 5.50 24.71
CA GLU A 163 -3.65 5.40 23.27
C GLU A 163 -3.19 4.00 22.87
N ILE A 164 -2.33 3.36 23.69
CA ILE A 164 -1.89 1.99 23.44
C ILE A 164 -3.09 1.04 23.49
N VAL A 165 -3.92 1.12 24.54
CA VAL A 165 -5.09 0.24 24.68
C VAL A 165 -6.08 0.45 23.52
N LYS A 166 -6.34 1.70 23.12
CA LYS A 166 -7.22 1.99 21.98
C LYS A 166 -6.66 1.45 20.67
N LYS A 167 -5.35 1.61 20.43
CA LYS A 167 -4.70 1.10 19.23
C LYS A 167 -4.73 -0.43 19.18
N ASP A 168 -4.48 -1.09 20.31
CA ASP A 168 -4.57 -2.54 20.41
C ASP A 168 -6.02 -3.02 20.19
N GLU A 169 -7.02 -2.33 20.74
CA GLU A 169 -8.44 -2.64 20.50
C GLU A 169 -8.86 -2.44 19.03
N GLU A 170 -8.38 -1.38 18.38
CA GLU A 170 -8.64 -1.10 16.96
C GLU A 170 -7.95 -2.13 16.06
N GLU A 171 -6.70 -2.51 16.36
CA GLU A 171 -5.97 -3.55 15.64
C GLU A 171 -6.66 -4.91 15.78
N VAL A 172 -7.12 -5.28 16.98
CA VAL A 172 -7.86 -6.53 17.19
C VAL A 172 -9.18 -6.54 16.42
N LYS A 173 -9.93 -5.43 16.41
CA LYS A 173 -11.17 -5.31 15.62
C LYS A 173 -10.91 -5.44 14.13
N LEU A 174 -9.85 -4.79 13.61
CA LEU A 174 -9.48 -4.88 12.20
C LEU A 174 -9.09 -6.32 11.83
N ILE A 175 -8.34 -7.00 12.69
CA ILE A 175 -7.97 -8.40 12.50
C ILE A 175 -9.22 -9.30 12.48
N GLU A 176 -10.16 -9.08 13.40
CA GLU A 176 -11.42 -9.83 13.44
C GLU A 176 -12.28 -9.59 12.19
N GLU A 177 -12.35 -8.35 11.70
CA GLU A 177 -13.03 -8.02 10.44
C GLU A 177 -12.37 -8.69 9.22
N LEU A 178 -11.03 -8.71 9.17
CA LEU A 178 -10.30 -9.41 8.11
C LEU A 178 -10.53 -10.93 8.13
N TYR A 179 -10.57 -11.56 9.31
CA TYR A 179 -10.91 -12.98 9.42
C TYR A 179 -12.33 -13.26 8.92
N ASN A 180 -13.30 -12.41 9.30
CA ASN A 180 -14.67 -12.54 8.83
C ASN A 180 -14.78 -12.40 7.30
N GLU A 181 -14.04 -11.47 6.70
CA GLU A 181 -14.04 -11.29 5.24
C GLU A 181 -13.34 -12.46 4.53
N ILE A 182 -12.27 -13.01 5.11
CA ILE A 182 -11.61 -14.23 4.58
C ILE A 182 -12.59 -15.40 4.60
N ASP A 183 -13.29 -15.63 5.71
CA ASP A 183 -14.28 -16.72 5.84
C ASP A 183 -15.44 -16.54 4.84
N LYS A 184 -15.88 -15.31 4.62
CA LYS A 184 -16.91 -14.98 3.63
C LYS A 184 -16.42 -15.26 2.20
N MET A 185 -15.21 -14.80 1.85
CA MET A 185 -14.60 -15.06 0.55
C MET A 185 -14.35 -16.55 0.31
N GLU A 186 -14.00 -17.31 1.35
CA GLU A 186 -13.82 -18.75 1.26
C GLU A 186 -15.15 -19.47 0.97
N LYS A 187 -16.23 -19.08 1.64
CA LYS A 187 -17.59 -19.59 1.35
C LYS A 187 -18.06 -19.24 -0.05
N GLU A 188 -17.87 -17.99 -0.50
CA GLU A 188 -18.23 -17.57 -1.86
C GLU A 188 -17.44 -18.35 -2.91
N LYS A 189 -16.13 -18.55 -2.69
CA LYS A 189 -15.30 -19.40 -3.54
C LYS A 189 -15.79 -20.85 -3.57
N GLU A 190 -16.18 -21.42 -2.43
CA GLU A 190 -16.73 -22.77 -2.37
C GLU A 190 -18.03 -22.88 -3.20
N MET A 191 -18.96 -21.93 -3.05
CA MET A 191 -20.19 -21.88 -3.85
C MET A 191 -19.90 -21.73 -5.36
N LEU A 192 -18.91 -20.90 -5.73
CA LEU A 192 -18.48 -20.77 -7.12
C LEU A 192 -17.87 -22.06 -7.67
N VAL A 193 -17.09 -22.78 -6.87
CA VAL A 193 -16.54 -24.08 -7.27
C VAL A 193 -17.65 -25.12 -7.46
N GLN A 194 -18.64 -25.14 -6.58
CA GLN A 194 -19.79 -26.04 -6.69
C GLN A 194 -20.62 -25.75 -7.95
N SER A 195 -21.00 -24.49 -8.18
CA SER A 195 -21.75 -24.09 -9.37
C SER A 195 -20.96 -24.34 -10.67
N LYS A 196 -19.65 -24.12 -10.67
CA LYS A 196 -18.78 -24.49 -11.79
C LYS A 196 -18.81 -25.98 -12.07
N LEU A 197 -18.72 -26.83 -11.05
CA LEU A 197 -18.79 -28.28 -11.19
C LEU A 197 -20.13 -28.73 -11.79
N GLU A 198 -21.24 -28.13 -11.34
CA GLU A 198 -22.57 -28.40 -11.89
C GLU A 198 -22.67 -28.02 -13.37
N LEU A 199 -22.11 -26.87 -13.76
CA LEU A 199 -22.08 -26.45 -15.16
C LEU A 199 -21.21 -27.36 -16.03
N GLU A 200 -20.05 -27.78 -15.53
CA GLU A 200 -19.18 -28.76 -16.21
C GLU A 200 -19.90 -30.10 -16.39
N GLN A 201 -20.66 -30.55 -15.39
CA GLN A 201 -21.47 -31.76 -15.48
C GLN A 201 -22.59 -31.61 -16.52
N LYS A 202 -23.32 -30.49 -16.51
CA LYS A 202 -24.36 -30.20 -17.52
C LYS A 202 -23.77 -30.16 -18.93
N LEU A 203 -22.62 -29.52 -19.11
CA LEU A 203 -21.91 -29.47 -20.39
C LEU A 203 -21.46 -30.87 -20.84
N SER A 204 -20.96 -31.69 -19.91
CA SER A 204 -20.59 -33.08 -20.21
C SER A 204 -21.79 -33.91 -20.69
N LEU A 205 -22.96 -33.68 -20.09
CA LEU A 205 -24.21 -34.33 -20.52
C LEU A 205 -24.65 -33.85 -21.90
N THR A 206 -24.70 -32.54 -22.15
CA THR A 206 -25.12 -32.01 -23.46
C THR A 206 -24.17 -32.42 -24.59
N LEU A 207 -22.87 -32.54 -24.31
CA LEU A 207 -21.91 -33.09 -25.28
C LEU A 207 -22.15 -34.57 -25.58
N LYS A 208 -22.57 -35.36 -24.59
CA LYS A 208 -22.94 -36.77 -24.81
C LYS A 208 -24.20 -36.86 -25.64
N ASP A 209 -25.23 -36.08 -25.31
CA ASP A 209 -26.50 -36.05 -26.04
C ASP A 209 -26.29 -35.59 -27.49
N LEU A 210 -25.46 -34.57 -27.72
CA LEU A 210 -25.08 -34.12 -29.06
C LEU A 210 -24.36 -35.21 -29.84
N ASN A 211 -23.43 -35.92 -29.21
CA ASN A 211 -22.72 -37.03 -29.86
C ASN A 211 -23.66 -38.20 -30.19
N GLU A 212 -24.65 -38.47 -29.34
CA GLU A 212 -25.69 -39.46 -29.61
C GLU A 212 -26.58 -39.02 -30.77
N LEU A 213 -27.03 -37.76 -30.79
CA LEU A 213 -27.80 -37.20 -31.90
C LEU A 213 -27.00 -37.23 -33.21
N LYS A 214 -25.68 -36.96 -33.15
CA LYS A 214 -24.79 -37.09 -34.31
C LYS A 214 -24.77 -38.52 -34.84
N LYS A 215 -24.67 -39.53 -33.96
CA LYS A 215 -24.73 -40.94 -34.38
C LYS A 215 -26.07 -41.30 -35.00
N GLN A 216 -27.18 -40.79 -34.43
CA GLN A 216 -28.51 -40.97 -35.02
C GLN A 216 -28.58 -40.32 -36.40
N PHE A 217 -28.03 -39.12 -36.57
CA PHE A 217 -27.98 -38.44 -37.86
C PHE A 217 -27.13 -39.22 -38.89
N GLU A 218 -25.95 -39.70 -38.51
CA GLU A 218 -25.12 -40.57 -39.38
C GLU A 218 -25.86 -41.85 -39.80
N GLN A 219 -26.64 -42.44 -38.89
CA GLN A 219 -27.49 -43.59 -39.20
C GLN A 219 -28.65 -43.23 -40.15
N PHE A 220 -29.27 -42.06 -39.97
CA PHE A 220 -30.29 -41.56 -40.89
C PHE A 220 -29.71 -41.28 -42.29
N GLU A 221 -28.52 -40.69 -42.37
CA GLU A 221 -27.84 -40.49 -43.66
C GLU A 221 -27.55 -41.82 -44.37
N PHE A 222 -27.12 -42.86 -43.63
CA PHE A 222 -26.93 -44.20 -44.20
C PHE A 222 -28.23 -44.79 -44.74
N THR A 223 -29.31 -44.76 -43.96
CA THR A 223 -30.61 -45.27 -44.40
C THR A 223 -31.22 -44.47 -45.55
N GLN A 224 -30.97 -43.15 -45.63
CA GLN A 224 -31.36 -42.33 -46.77
C GLN A 224 -30.58 -42.69 -48.04
N GLN A 225 -29.28 -42.99 -47.93
CA GLN A 225 -28.48 -43.48 -49.05
C GLN A 225 -29.00 -44.82 -49.57
N ASP A 226 -29.31 -45.76 -48.67
CA ASP A 226 -29.89 -47.06 -49.03
C ASP A 226 -31.24 -46.89 -49.75
N PHE A 227 -32.09 -45.98 -49.26
CA PHE A 227 -33.37 -45.67 -49.91
C PHE A 227 -33.18 -45.09 -51.32
N ASN A 228 -32.22 -44.18 -51.49
CA ASN A 228 -31.89 -43.62 -52.80
C ASN A 228 -31.35 -44.69 -53.76
N GLU A 229 -30.50 -45.61 -53.29
CA GLU A 229 -30.03 -46.73 -54.11
C GLU A 229 -31.19 -47.65 -54.51
N LEU A 230 -32.10 -47.93 -53.59
CA LEU A 230 -33.31 -48.70 -53.86
C LEU A 230 -34.21 -47.99 -54.88
N GLN A 231 -34.39 -46.67 -54.76
CA GLN A 231 -35.16 -45.87 -55.72
C GLN A 231 -34.53 -45.91 -57.12
N LEU A 232 -33.21 -45.78 -57.22
CA LEU A 232 -32.48 -45.95 -58.48
C LEU A 232 -32.65 -47.35 -59.06
N ALA A 233 -32.66 -48.39 -58.22
CA ALA A 233 -32.94 -49.74 -58.67
C ALA A 233 -34.37 -49.90 -59.22
N TYR A 234 -35.37 -49.30 -58.56
CA TYR A 234 -36.75 -49.27 -59.05
C TYR A 234 -36.87 -48.50 -60.36
N GLU A 235 -36.19 -47.36 -60.51
CA GLU A 235 -36.19 -46.59 -61.75
C GLU A 235 -35.56 -47.39 -62.90
N ARG A 236 -34.44 -48.09 -62.64
CA ARG A 236 -33.84 -49.02 -63.62
C ARG A 236 -34.80 -50.14 -63.99
N GLN A 237 -35.49 -50.73 -63.02
CA GLN A 237 -36.49 -51.77 -63.27
C GLN A 237 -37.66 -51.23 -64.09
N PHE A 238 -38.14 -50.02 -63.80
CA PHE A 238 -39.21 -49.36 -64.53
C PHE A 238 -38.81 -49.10 -65.98
N ASN A 239 -37.61 -48.54 -66.21
CA ASN A 239 -37.07 -48.33 -67.56
C ASN A 239 -36.97 -49.65 -68.33
N HIS A 240 -36.48 -50.71 -67.69
CA HIS A 240 -36.42 -52.04 -68.31
C HIS A 240 -37.82 -52.60 -68.64
N ILE A 241 -38.83 -52.35 -67.81
CA ILE A 241 -40.23 -52.70 -68.09
C ILE A 241 -40.76 -51.89 -69.27
N GLU A 242 -40.44 -50.60 -69.36
CA GLU A 242 -40.82 -49.76 -70.51
C GLU A 242 -40.15 -50.22 -71.80
N GLU A 243 -38.87 -50.58 -71.76
CA GLU A 243 -38.14 -51.18 -72.89
C GLU A 243 -38.80 -52.50 -73.34
N LEU A 244 -39.10 -53.40 -72.40
CA LEU A 244 -39.84 -54.64 -72.67
C LEU A 244 -41.21 -54.36 -73.27
N LYS A 245 -41.94 -53.35 -72.77
CA LYS A 245 -43.24 -52.95 -73.30
C LYS A 245 -43.13 -52.38 -74.70
N SER A 246 -42.13 -51.54 -74.98
CA SER A 246 -41.83 -51.01 -76.32
C SER A 246 -41.51 -52.15 -77.28
N SER A 247 -40.62 -53.06 -76.89
CA SER A 247 -40.30 -54.26 -77.67
C SER A 247 -41.53 -55.13 -77.93
N LEU A 248 -42.40 -55.32 -76.93
CA LEU A 248 -43.65 -56.07 -77.09
C LEU A 248 -44.61 -55.35 -78.05
N GLU A 249 -44.71 -54.03 -77.98
CA GLU A 249 -45.53 -53.25 -78.89
C GLU A 249 -44.95 -53.23 -80.32
N GLU A 250 -43.63 -53.22 -80.47
CA GLU A 250 -42.95 -53.45 -81.75
C GLU A 250 -43.28 -54.84 -82.29
N HIS A 251 -43.21 -55.89 -81.47
CA HIS A 251 -43.62 -57.23 -81.86
C HIS A 251 -45.10 -57.29 -82.25
N ARG A 252 -46.00 -56.62 -81.51
CA ARG A 252 -47.42 -56.49 -81.88
C ARG A 252 -47.61 -55.76 -83.20
N SER A 253 -46.89 -54.67 -83.43
CA SER A 253 -46.91 -53.89 -84.67
C SER A 253 -46.41 -54.73 -85.85
N ILE A 254 -45.35 -55.51 -85.68
CA ILE A 254 -44.85 -56.45 -86.68
C ILE A 254 -45.90 -57.53 -86.98
N ILE A 255 -46.51 -58.12 -85.95
CA ILE A 255 -47.59 -59.11 -86.12
C ILE A 255 -48.79 -58.48 -86.87
N GLN A 256 -49.16 -57.24 -86.53
CA GLN A 256 -50.23 -56.52 -87.21
C GLN A 256 -49.89 -56.27 -88.69
N LYS A 257 -48.66 -55.82 -89.01
CA LYS A 257 -48.19 -55.65 -90.39
C LYS A 257 -48.18 -56.97 -91.17
N LEU A 258 -47.78 -58.08 -90.53
CA LEU A 258 -47.83 -59.42 -91.15
C LEU A 258 -49.28 -59.86 -91.43
N LYS A 259 -50.21 -59.55 -90.52
CA LYS A 259 -51.64 -59.81 -90.69
C LYS A 259 -52.25 -58.96 -91.82
N GLU A 260 -51.89 -57.68 -91.92
CA GLU A 260 -52.35 -56.76 -92.97
C GLU A 260 -51.84 -57.18 -94.37
N ASN A 261 -50.67 -57.82 -94.45
CA ASN A 261 -50.10 -58.36 -95.70
C ASN A 261 -50.67 -59.73 -96.11
N GLY A 262 -51.78 -60.18 -95.52
CA GLY A 262 -52.48 -61.41 -95.92
C GLY A 262 -51.80 -62.71 -95.51
N VAL A 263 -50.85 -62.67 -94.56
CA VAL A 263 -50.27 -63.86 -93.94
C VAL A 263 -51.10 -64.23 -92.72
N ASP A 264 -51.67 -65.43 -92.71
CA ASP A 264 -52.50 -65.95 -91.62
C ASP A 264 -51.61 -66.32 -90.41
N THR A 265 -51.27 -65.32 -89.59
CA THR A 265 -50.35 -65.44 -88.44
C THR A 265 -50.95 -66.15 -87.22
N SER A 266 -52.21 -66.57 -87.30
CA SER A 266 -52.90 -67.33 -86.24
C SER A 266 -52.28 -68.71 -85.96
N SER A 267 -51.55 -69.28 -86.93
CA SER A 267 -51.01 -70.65 -86.81
C SER A 267 -49.54 -70.75 -86.40
N VAL A 268 -48.73 -69.67 -86.45
CA VAL A 268 -47.26 -69.77 -86.31
C VAL A 268 -46.69 -69.09 -85.06
N ILE A 269 -47.38 -68.15 -84.42
CA ILE A 269 -46.79 -67.37 -83.30
C ILE A 269 -47.35 -67.75 -81.93
N PHE A 270 -48.50 -68.44 -81.85
CA PHE A 270 -49.18 -68.65 -80.57
C PHE A 270 -48.74 -69.90 -79.78
N ASN A 271 -47.92 -70.80 -80.36
CA ASN A 271 -47.71 -72.14 -79.78
C ASN A 271 -46.29 -72.51 -79.33
N HIS A 272 -45.26 -71.69 -79.51
CA HIS A 272 -43.90 -72.10 -79.11
C HIS A 272 -43.20 -71.24 -78.03
N THR A 273 -43.69 -70.05 -77.66
CA THR A 273 -42.93 -69.20 -76.71
C THR A 273 -43.71 -68.72 -75.50
N LEU A 274 -45.05 -68.65 -75.55
CA LEU A 274 -45.86 -68.05 -74.47
C LEU A 274 -46.30 -69.02 -73.37
N LYS A 275 -46.23 -70.34 -73.56
CA LYS A 275 -46.65 -71.29 -72.51
C LYS A 275 -45.55 -71.65 -71.51
N SER A 276 -44.28 -71.57 -71.89
CA SER A 276 -43.16 -71.83 -70.97
C SER A 276 -42.82 -70.62 -70.11
N GLU A 277 -42.98 -69.38 -70.61
CA GLU A 277 -42.67 -68.17 -69.83
C GLU A 277 -43.80 -67.70 -68.90
N ILE A 278 -45.06 -68.00 -69.21
CA ILE A 278 -46.19 -67.64 -68.33
C ILE A 278 -46.21 -68.55 -67.10
N GLN A 279 -45.89 -69.85 -67.25
CA GLN A 279 -45.87 -70.78 -66.11
C GLN A 279 -44.67 -70.57 -65.18
N GLN A 280 -43.57 -69.98 -65.67
CA GLN A 280 -42.37 -69.73 -64.86
C GLN A 280 -42.40 -68.36 -64.15
N LYS A 281 -43.20 -67.39 -64.62
CA LYS A 281 -43.36 -66.06 -63.99
C LYS A 281 -44.55 -65.95 -63.02
N GLU A 282 -45.33 -67.00 -62.87
CA GLU A 282 -46.48 -67.02 -61.95
C GLU A 282 -46.08 -67.41 -60.50
N ASP A 283 -44.95 -68.10 -60.32
CA ASP A 283 -44.38 -68.38 -58.99
C ASP A 283 -43.67 -67.15 -58.37
N ASP A 284 -43.12 -66.24 -59.19
CA ASP A 284 -42.47 -65.00 -58.70
C ASP A 284 -43.48 -63.91 -58.30
N ARG A 285 -44.76 -64.06 -58.66
CA ARG A 285 -45.82 -63.07 -58.39
C ARG A 285 -46.39 -63.16 -56.97
N GLN A 286 -46.03 -64.17 -56.18
CA GLN A 286 -46.49 -64.33 -54.81
C GLN A 286 -45.62 -63.61 -53.76
N GLN A 287 -44.46 -63.04 -54.12
CA GLN A 287 -43.59 -62.31 -53.19
C GLN A 287 -43.77 -60.77 -53.22
N ALA A 288 -44.39 -60.24 -54.27
CA ALA A 288 -44.61 -58.80 -54.42
C ALA A 288 -45.57 -58.16 -53.39
N PRO A 289 -46.70 -58.79 -52.98
CA PRO A 289 -47.58 -58.14 -52.00
C PRO A 289 -46.99 -58.11 -50.58
N HIS A 290 -46.09 -59.05 -50.23
CA HIS A 290 -45.50 -59.12 -48.88
C HIS A 290 -44.43 -58.04 -48.63
N LEU A 291 -43.69 -57.60 -49.66
CA LEU A 291 -42.72 -56.50 -49.52
C LEU A 291 -43.40 -55.12 -49.48
N VAL A 292 -44.52 -54.96 -50.19
CA VAL A 292 -45.29 -53.72 -50.19
C VAL A 292 -46.02 -53.51 -48.86
N GLU A 293 -46.52 -54.58 -48.24
CA GLU A 293 -47.18 -54.53 -46.93
C GLU A 293 -46.16 -54.24 -45.80
N MET A 294 -44.97 -54.83 -45.85
CA MET A 294 -43.87 -54.54 -44.90
C MET A 294 -43.34 -53.10 -45.01
N ALA A 295 -43.28 -52.54 -46.23
CA ALA A 295 -42.87 -51.16 -46.47
C ALA A 295 -43.93 -50.16 -45.99
N PHE A 296 -45.23 -50.48 -46.14
CA PHE A 296 -46.32 -49.64 -45.64
C PHE A 296 -46.43 -49.65 -44.11
N ASP A 297 -46.19 -50.80 -43.46
CA ASP A 297 -46.15 -50.90 -42.00
C ASP A 297 -44.91 -50.22 -41.38
N ALA A 298 -43.79 -50.13 -42.09
CA ALA A 298 -42.62 -49.37 -41.65
C ALA A 298 -42.83 -47.84 -41.74
N ILE A 299 -43.60 -47.37 -42.73
CA ILE A 299 -43.88 -45.94 -42.94
C ILE A 299 -45.00 -45.44 -42.01
N SER A 300 -46.00 -46.29 -41.70
CA SER A 300 -47.08 -45.93 -40.77
C SER A 300 -46.67 -45.90 -39.29
N ASN A 301 -45.59 -46.60 -38.94
CA ASN A 301 -45.02 -46.62 -37.58
C ASN A 301 -43.95 -45.55 -37.32
N ALA A 302 -43.66 -44.66 -38.28
CA ALA A 302 -42.79 -43.52 -38.04
C ALA A 302 -43.52 -42.49 -37.14
N PRO A 303 -42.93 -42.06 -36.01
CA PRO A 303 -43.60 -41.13 -35.10
C PRO A 303 -43.81 -39.79 -35.81
N SER A 304 -45.08 -39.43 -35.99
CA SER A 304 -45.49 -38.23 -36.69
C SER A 304 -44.96 -36.95 -36.01
N LEU A 305 -44.72 -35.94 -36.86
CA LEU A 305 -44.17 -34.60 -36.59
C LEU A 305 -44.78 -33.81 -35.41
N MET A 306 -45.92 -34.25 -34.84
CA MET A 306 -46.49 -33.65 -33.62
C MET A 306 -45.74 -34.05 -32.33
N SER A 307 -44.89 -35.08 -32.38
CA SER A 307 -44.08 -35.50 -31.21
C SER A 307 -42.86 -34.60 -30.98
N LEU A 308 -42.30 -33.99 -32.03
CA LEU A 308 -41.03 -33.28 -31.95
C LEU A 308 -41.15 -31.95 -31.17
N GLU A 309 -42.30 -31.28 -31.26
CA GLU A 309 -42.61 -30.05 -30.52
C GLU A 309 -42.88 -30.36 -29.03
N SER A 310 -43.60 -31.46 -28.75
CA SER A 310 -43.82 -31.97 -27.39
C SER A 310 -42.56 -32.56 -26.73
N VAL A 311 -41.61 -33.07 -27.52
CA VAL A 311 -40.33 -33.62 -27.04
C VAL A 311 -39.31 -32.50 -26.85
N LEU A 312 -39.30 -31.45 -27.68
CA LEU A 312 -38.46 -30.27 -27.46
C LEU A 312 -38.88 -29.51 -26.19
N SER A 313 -40.19 -29.38 -25.91
CA SER A 313 -40.69 -28.76 -24.68
C SER A 313 -40.38 -29.61 -23.43
N LYS A 314 -40.25 -30.94 -23.57
CA LYS A 314 -40.03 -31.87 -22.45
C LYS A 314 -38.55 -32.25 -22.24
N ALA A 315 -37.71 -32.14 -23.27
CA ALA A 315 -36.28 -32.44 -23.23
C ALA A 315 -35.42 -31.24 -22.82
N THR A 316 -35.91 -30.01 -22.98
CA THR A 316 -35.19 -28.80 -22.58
C THR A 316 -35.55 -28.31 -21.17
N GLY A 317 -36.71 -28.70 -20.63
CA GLY A 317 -37.13 -28.41 -19.26
C GLY A 317 -37.15 -26.91 -18.89
N MET A 318 -37.08 -26.01 -19.87
CA MET A 318 -36.94 -24.58 -19.67
C MET A 318 -38.24 -23.91 -20.09
N ASP A 319 -38.93 -23.39 -19.08
CA ASP A 319 -40.17 -22.63 -19.24
C ASP A 319 -39.90 -21.40 -20.11
N GLN A 320 -40.78 -21.10 -21.07
CA GLN A 320 -40.64 -19.94 -21.96
C GLN A 320 -40.53 -18.63 -21.14
N GLN A 321 -41.17 -18.62 -19.96
CA GLN A 321 -41.12 -17.51 -18.99
C GLN A 321 -39.73 -17.34 -18.34
N LEU A 322 -38.96 -18.41 -18.15
CA LEU A 322 -37.60 -18.36 -17.60
C LEU A 322 -36.60 -17.78 -18.59
N ILE A 323 -36.84 -17.95 -19.90
CA ILE A 323 -36.01 -17.37 -20.95
C ILE A 323 -36.26 -15.86 -21.04
N ASP A 324 -37.52 -15.44 -20.97
CA ASP A 324 -37.88 -14.03 -20.95
C ASP A 324 -37.37 -13.33 -19.67
N ASP A 325 -37.45 -13.98 -18.50
CA ASP A 325 -36.88 -13.48 -17.24
C ASP A 325 -35.34 -13.41 -17.30
N ALA A 326 -34.67 -14.39 -17.93
CA ALA A 326 -33.22 -14.37 -18.10
C ALA A 326 -32.75 -13.24 -19.03
N ILE A 327 -33.51 -12.96 -20.10
CA ILE A 327 -33.24 -11.85 -21.00
C ILE A 327 -33.47 -10.51 -20.28
N GLN A 328 -34.51 -10.41 -19.46
CA GLN A 328 -34.78 -9.22 -18.65
C GLN A 328 -33.68 -8.97 -17.60
N PHE A 329 -33.17 -10.05 -16.99
CA PHE A 329 -32.07 -9.99 -16.02
C PHE A 329 -30.74 -9.57 -16.65
N ILE A 330 -30.42 -10.06 -17.86
CA ILE A 330 -29.24 -9.63 -18.63
C ILE A 330 -29.31 -8.13 -18.96
N ASN A 331 -30.48 -7.66 -19.42
CA ASN A 331 -30.69 -6.24 -19.70
C ASN A 331 -30.56 -5.37 -18.44
N GLN A 332 -30.94 -5.90 -17.27
CA GLN A 332 -30.82 -5.21 -15.99
C GLN A 332 -29.37 -5.13 -15.51
N ILE A 333 -28.60 -6.22 -15.63
CA ILE A 333 -27.15 -6.22 -15.33
C ILE A 333 -26.41 -5.25 -16.24
N GLU A 334 -26.75 -5.21 -17.53
CA GLU A 334 -26.12 -4.30 -18.48
C GLU A 334 -26.43 -2.84 -18.12
N ALA A 335 -27.66 -2.52 -17.73
CA ALA A 335 -28.05 -1.19 -17.28
C ALA A 335 -27.31 -0.77 -15.98
N GLU A 336 -27.18 -1.67 -15.01
CA GLU A 336 -26.45 -1.41 -13.76
C GLU A 336 -24.95 -1.21 -14.00
N HIS A 337 -24.34 -1.98 -14.91
CA HIS A 337 -22.93 -1.86 -15.25
C HIS A 337 -22.61 -0.56 -16.03
N TYR A 338 -23.54 -0.07 -16.87
CA TYR A 338 -23.42 1.27 -17.47
C TYR A 338 -23.57 2.38 -16.43
N GLN A 339 -24.44 2.21 -15.44
CA GLN A 339 -24.65 3.17 -14.36
C GLN A 339 -23.45 3.24 -13.41
N GLU A 340 -22.86 2.11 -13.04
CA GLU A 340 -21.67 2.02 -12.18
C GLU A 340 -20.45 2.66 -12.85
N LYS A 341 -20.24 2.38 -14.15
CA LYS A 341 -19.18 3.00 -14.95
C LYS A 341 -19.35 4.51 -15.10
N SER A 342 -20.59 5.00 -15.19
CA SER A 342 -20.88 6.44 -15.20
C SER A 342 -20.63 7.11 -13.84
N LEU A 343 -20.88 6.39 -12.74
CA LEU A 343 -20.67 6.85 -11.37
C LEU A 343 -19.17 6.88 -11.00
N GLU A 344 -18.38 5.94 -11.50
CA GLU A 344 -16.92 5.94 -11.34
C GLU A 344 -16.26 7.11 -12.09
N LEU A 345 -16.75 7.43 -13.30
CA LEU A 345 -16.31 8.60 -14.06
C LEU A 345 -16.67 9.93 -13.36
N TYR A 346 -17.81 9.99 -12.67
CA TYR A 346 -18.19 11.15 -11.85
C TYR A 346 -17.41 11.25 -10.53
N LYS A 347 -17.04 10.13 -9.90
CA LYS A 347 -16.22 10.11 -8.67
C LYS A 347 -14.75 10.48 -8.93
N GLN A 348 -14.23 10.27 -10.14
CA GLN A 348 -12.86 10.64 -10.50
C GLN A 348 -12.72 12.15 -10.86
N GLY A 349 -13.83 12.83 -11.11
CA GLY A 349 -13.92 14.29 -11.23
C GLY A 349 -14.09 14.98 -9.88
N ASN A 350 -13.03 15.00 -9.06
CA ASN A 350 -13.02 15.73 -7.79
C ASN A 350 -13.07 17.25 -8.05
N TYR A 351 -14.28 17.82 -7.97
CA TYR A 351 -14.49 19.25 -7.77
C TYR A 351 -14.03 19.64 -6.37
N ASN A 352 -12.84 20.24 -6.26
CA ASN A 352 -12.41 21.11 -5.16
C ASN A 352 -11.05 21.74 -5.53
N ASP A 353 -11.03 22.67 -6.49
CA ASP A 353 -10.03 23.74 -6.51
C ASP A 353 -10.53 24.85 -7.44
N LEU A 354 -11.39 25.70 -6.90
CA LEU A 354 -11.80 26.95 -7.52
C LEU A 354 -11.43 28.05 -6.54
N ASP A 355 -10.22 28.60 -6.73
CA ASP A 355 -9.96 30.03 -6.63
C ASP A 355 -8.62 30.38 -7.30
N THR A 356 -8.76 31.04 -8.46
CA THR A 356 -7.95 32.17 -8.96
C THR A 356 -6.43 32.16 -8.75
N ASP A 357 -5.67 31.84 -9.81
CA ASP A 357 -5.12 32.89 -10.69
C ASP A 357 -4.37 32.33 -11.92
N GLU A 358 -4.70 32.95 -13.05
CA GLU A 358 -4.02 33.12 -14.33
C GLU A 358 -2.71 32.31 -14.65
N ASN A 359 -2.79 31.46 -15.69
CA ASN A 359 -2.23 31.73 -17.04
C ASN A 359 -1.53 30.52 -17.74
N PHE A 360 -1.83 30.39 -19.05
CA PHE A 360 -1.18 29.63 -20.15
C PHE A 360 -1.30 28.09 -20.20
N GLY A 361 -1.85 27.45 -21.24
CA GLY A 361 -2.45 27.86 -22.53
C GLY A 361 -3.24 26.69 -23.11
N ILE A 362 -4.50 26.86 -23.53
CA ILE A 362 -4.96 27.27 -24.87
C ILE A 362 -4.27 26.50 -26.01
N PHE A 363 -4.93 25.45 -26.48
CA PHE A 363 -5.27 25.28 -27.90
C PHE A 363 -6.56 24.45 -28.01
N HIS A 364 -7.68 25.13 -28.16
CA HIS A 364 -8.80 24.63 -28.94
C HIS A 364 -8.71 25.34 -30.27
N ASP A 365 -8.62 24.60 -31.37
CA ASP A 365 -9.11 25.09 -32.65
C ASP A 365 -10.09 24.06 -33.21
N HIS A 366 -11.34 24.33 -32.86
CA HIS A 366 -12.53 23.83 -33.53
C HIS A 366 -12.72 24.70 -34.76
N HIS A 367 -12.66 24.14 -35.97
CA HIS A 367 -13.33 24.78 -37.09
C HIS A 367 -13.90 23.77 -38.08
N LEU A 368 -15.24 23.82 -38.14
CA LEU A 368 -16.11 23.72 -39.32
C LEU A 368 -16.58 22.34 -39.82
N TYR A 369 -17.71 21.93 -39.23
CA TYR A 369 -19.00 21.61 -39.89
C TYR A 369 -19.21 20.24 -40.58
N PRO A 370 -20.49 19.83 -40.72
CA PRO A 370 -20.96 18.48 -40.39
C PRO A 370 -21.50 17.74 -41.62
N GLU A 371 -21.68 16.42 -41.51
CA GLU A 371 -22.87 15.67 -41.99
C GLU A 371 -22.55 14.17 -42.08
N SER A 372 -23.44 13.39 -41.45
CA SER A 372 -24.22 12.31 -42.07
C SER A 372 -23.55 11.46 -43.15
N GLY A 373 -23.24 10.21 -42.81
CA GLY A 373 -22.92 9.16 -43.77
C GLY A 373 -23.23 7.78 -43.21
N LEU A 374 -24.47 7.32 -43.45
CA LEU A 374 -24.83 5.90 -43.41
C LEU A 374 -24.13 5.17 -44.58
N TYR A 375 -23.57 3.99 -44.29
CA TYR A 375 -22.96 2.94 -45.13
C TYR A 375 -21.42 2.74 -45.03
N PRO A 376 -20.96 1.47 -45.04
CA PRO A 376 -19.65 1.03 -44.59
C PRO A 376 -18.64 1.00 -45.74
N SER A 377 -17.38 1.36 -45.47
CA SER A 377 -16.27 1.07 -46.38
C SER A 377 -15.35 0.03 -45.75
N LEU A 378 -15.37 -1.17 -46.34
CA LEU A 378 -14.32 -2.16 -46.22
C LEU A 378 -12.98 -1.55 -46.67
N ARG A 379 -11.92 -2.14 -46.11
CA ARG A 379 -10.57 -2.30 -46.68
C ARG A 379 -9.52 -1.29 -46.21
N ASN A 380 -8.79 -1.69 -45.16
CA ASN A 380 -7.33 -1.71 -45.24
C ASN A 380 -6.77 -2.82 -44.34
N GLU A 381 -6.74 -4.04 -44.89
CA GLU A 381 -5.74 -5.02 -44.49
C GLU A 381 -4.37 -4.57 -45.01
N SER A 382 -3.33 -5.05 -44.31
CA SER A 382 -1.90 -4.91 -44.61
C SER A 382 -1.27 -3.57 -44.24
N ASN A 383 -0.81 -3.46 -43.00
CA ASN A 383 0.61 -3.60 -42.68
C ASN A 383 0.85 -3.28 -41.20
N HIS A 384 1.07 -4.32 -40.40
CA HIS A 384 2.16 -4.42 -39.41
C HIS A 384 2.05 -5.77 -38.69
N GLN A 385 2.44 -6.83 -39.40
CA GLN A 385 3.03 -7.99 -38.75
C GLN A 385 4.55 -7.74 -38.67
N GLN A 386 5.02 -7.31 -37.51
CA GLN A 386 6.35 -7.69 -37.04
C GLN A 386 6.14 -8.58 -35.82
N LEU A 387 6.47 -9.85 -36.02
CA LEU A 387 6.51 -10.89 -35.01
C LEU A 387 7.62 -10.63 -33.99
N GLN A 388 7.31 -11.02 -32.76
CA GLN A 388 8.19 -11.42 -31.68
C GLN A 388 9.05 -10.34 -31.01
N LEU A 389 8.55 -9.88 -29.86
CA LEU A 389 9.39 -9.87 -28.67
C LEU A 389 8.62 -10.49 -27.51
N VAL A 390 9.19 -11.57 -26.98
CA VAL A 390 8.90 -12.13 -25.67
C VAL A 390 8.84 -10.98 -24.65
N ILE A 391 7.67 -10.71 -24.07
CA ILE A 391 7.59 -9.87 -22.86
C ILE A 391 7.16 -10.78 -21.72
N HIS A 392 8.20 -11.28 -21.06
CA HIS A 392 8.16 -11.71 -19.67
C HIS A 392 7.34 -10.73 -18.82
N GLU A 393 6.28 -11.21 -18.16
CA GLU A 393 6.23 -11.04 -16.71
C GLU A 393 7.53 -11.60 -16.13
N PRO A 394 8.19 -10.95 -15.17
CA PRO A 394 7.64 -10.08 -14.13
C PRO A 394 8.42 -8.74 -14.08
N THR A 395 8.34 -8.01 -12.95
CA THR A 395 9.15 -6.83 -12.52
C THR A 395 8.38 -5.50 -12.53
N THR A 396 8.41 -4.65 -11.50
CA THR A 396 9.21 -4.58 -10.27
C THR A 396 8.58 -3.54 -9.32
N LEU A 397 8.65 -3.80 -8.01
CA LEU A 397 8.38 -2.81 -6.95
C LEU A 397 9.19 -1.50 -7.13
N VAL A 398 10.28 -1.56 -7.89
CA VAL A 398 11.15 -0.42 -8.27
C VAL A 398 10.41 0.62 -9.12
N GLY A 399 9.45 0.23 -9.96
CA GLY A 399 8.65 1.17 -10.75
C GLY A 399 7.70 2.00 -9.89
N LYS A 400 7.01 1.36 -8.94
CA LYS A 400 6.16 2.03 -7.95
C LYS A 400 6.99 2.89 -6.99
N LEU A 401 8.17 2.40 -6.57
CA LEU A 401 9.10 3.14 -5.73
C LEU A 401 9.63 4.41 -6.42
N LYS A 402 9.99 4.33 -7.71
CA LYS A 402 10.45 5.49 -8.50
C LYS A 402 9.38 6.58 -8.58
N GLN A 403 8.11 6.19 -8.73
CA GLN A 403 7.00 7.14 -8.74
C GLN A 403 6.76 7.76 -7.36
N HIS A 404 6.83 6.97 -6.28
CA HIS A 404 6.71 7.49 -4.91
C HIS A 404 7.87 8.43 -4.53
N VAL A 405 9.10 8.10 -4.90
CA VAL A 405 10.27 8.95 -4.65
C VAL A 405 10.15 10.28 -5.42
N ARG A 406 9.64 10.26 -6.65
CA ARG A 406 9.39 11.49 -7.42
C ARG A 406 8.32 12.37 -6.76
N ASN A 407 7.25 11.77 -6.24
CA ASN A 407 6.20 12.50 -5.51
C ASN A 407 6.71 13.07 -4.17
N LEU A 408 7.52 12.30 -3.43
CA LEU A 408 8.18 12.78 -2.21
C LEU A 408 9.15 13.92 -2.51
N PHE A 409 9.92 13.83 -3.59
CA PHE A 409 10.82 14.90 -4.01
C PHE A 409 10.05 16.18 -4.35
N HIS A 410 8.91 16.08 -5.04
CA HIS A 410 8.06 17.24 -5.30
C HIS A 410 7.44 17.85 -4.04
N LEU A 411 7.03 17.02 -3.07
CA LEU A 411 6.54 17.51 -1.77
C LEU A 411 7.65 18.22 -1.00
N VAL A 412 8.82 17.58 -0.85
CA VAL A 412 10.00 18.18 -0.19
C VAL A 412 10.42 19.47 -0.89
N TRP A 413 10.36 19.52 -2.22
CA TRP A 413 10.65 20.73 -2.99
C TRP A 413 9.64 21.85 -2.71
N LYS A 414 8.34 21.53 -2.61
CA LYS A 414 7.31 22.51 -2.19
C LYS A 414 7.57 23.05 -0.78
N TRP A 415 7.90 22.18 0.17
CA TRP A 415 8.24 22.57 1.54
C TRP A 415 9.54 23.38 1.63
N CYS A 416 10.55 23.04 0.83
CA CYS A 416 11.80 23.78 0.74
C CYS A 416 11.58 25.18 0.15
N ARG A 417 10.79 25.29 -0.93
CA ARG A 417 10.38 26.59 -1.49
C ARG A 417 9.61 27.42 -0.47
N PHE A 418 8.67 26.82 0.25
CA PHE A 418 7.93 27.50 1.33
C PHE A 418 8.86 27.97 2.45
N SER A 419 9.80 27.13 2.89
CA SER A 419 10.79 27.48 3.91
C SER A 419 11.73 28.60 3.47
N MET A 420 12.15 28.61 2.19
CA MET A 420 12.93 29.71 1.61
C MET A 420 12.14 31.02 1.54
N ILE A 421 10.84 30.96 1.20
CA ILE A 421 9.95 32.12 1.21
C ILE A 421 9.71 32.60 2.65
N LEU A 422 9.51 31.70 3.61
CA LEU A 422 9.31 32.02 5.02
C LEU A 422 10.57 32.63 5.64
N THR A 423 11.75 32.08 5.35
CA THR A 423 13.02 32.65 5.81
C THR A 423 13.31 33.99 5.15
N ALA A 424 13.03 34.14 3.86
CA ALA A 424 13.10 35.44 3.19
C ALA A 424 12.10 36.44 3.80
N ALA A 425 10.88 36.03 4.12
CA ALA A 425 9.88 36.87 4.78
C ALA A 425 10.32 37.27 6.20
N LEU A 426 10.92 36.34 6.96
CA LEU A 426 11.49 36.61 8.28
C LEU A 426 12.68 37.56 8.22
N ILE A 427 13.56 37.39 7.23
CA ILE A 427 14.70 38.28 6.98
C ILE A 427 14.20 39.67 6.59
N ILE A 428 13.18 39.76 5.71
CA ILE A 428 12.55 41.03 5.35
C ILE A 428 11.93 41.68 6.59
N ASN A 429 11.21 40.93 7.41
CA ASN A 429 10.58 41.43 8.63
C ASN A 429 11.62 41.88 9.68
N ALA A 430 12.71 41.14 9.83
CA ALA A 430 13.84 41.51 10.70
C ALA A 430 14.61 42.73 10.16
N SER A 431 14.74 42.87 8.84
CA SER A 431 15.43 44.00 8.19
C SER A 431 14.62 45.29 8.15
N LYS A 432 13.28 45.19 8.18
CA LYS A 432 12.38 46.35 8.20
C LYS A 432 12.07 46.85 9.61
N GLY A 433 12.38 46.07 10.63
CA GLY A 433 12.21 46.44 12.04
C GLY A 433 10.74 46.67 12.44
N PRO A 434 10.42 46.65 13.75
CA PRO A 434 9.07 46.88 14.27
C PRO A 434 8.57 48.33 14.11
N ASP A 435 9.38 49.24 13.54
CA ASP A 435 9.07 50.67 13.49
C ASP A 435 8.12 51.06 12.35
N SER A 436 7.88 50.18 11.37
CA SER A 436 6.87 50.43 10.32
C SER A 436 5.43 50.11 10.73
N LEU A 437 5.22 49.49 11.90
CA LEU A 437 3.89 49.21 12.46
C LEU A 437 3.46 50.21 13.54
N LEU A 438 4.34 51.13 13.96
CA LEU A 438 4.04 52.16 14.97
C LEU A 438 3.79 53.57 14.41
N ILE A 439 3.83 53.77 13.07
CA ILE A 439 3.60 55.09 12.45
C ILE A 439 2.21 55.23 11.78
N THR A 440 1.39 54.19 11.80
CA THR A 440 0.01 54.29 11.31
C THR A 440 -0.97 53.61 12.26
N TYR A 441 -1.18 54.21 13.43
CA TYR A 441 -2.49 54.75 13.86
C TYR A 441 -2.35 55.53 15.16
#